data_AF-A0A6N9SK39-F1
#
_entry.id   AF-A0A6N9SK39-F1
#
_cell.length_a   1.000
_cell.length_b   1.000
_cell.length_c   1.000
_cell.angle_alpha   90.00
_cell.angle_beta   90.00
_cell.angle_gamma   90.00
#
_symmetry.space_group_name_H-M   'P 1'
#
loop_
_entity.id
_entity.type
_entity.pdbx_description
1 polymer ?
#
loop_
_entity_poly.entity_id
_entity_poly.type
_entity_poly.pdbx_seq_one_letter_code
_entity_poly.pdbx_strand_id
1 'polypeptide(L)' 'LLEKAGMVQRSPLRRGMATYWFLKGEKQVGQNCSSTT' A
#
# COMPACT_ATOMS: atom_id res chain seq x y z
N LEU A 1 8.39 7.83 12.54
CA LEU A 1 9.84 7.74 12.25
C LEU A 1 10.14 7.22 10.84
N LEU A 2 9.56 6.12 10.34
CA LEU A 2 9.79 5.67 8.95
C LEU A 2 8.96 6.39 7.87
N GLU A 3 7.70 6.74 8.12
CA GLU A 3 6.85 7.48 7.16
C GLU A 3 7.44 8.86 6.85
N LYS A 4 7.84 9.59 7.90
CA LYS A 4 8.47 10.92 7.80
C LYS A 4 9.85 10.88 7.13
N ALA A 5 10.52 9.74 7.16
CA ALA A 5 11.76 9.48 6.42
C ALA A 5 11.52 9.09 4.95
N GLY A 6 10.26 8.95 4.54
CA GLY A 6 9.87 8.59 3.17
C GLY A 6 10.22 7.15 2.80
N MET A 7 10.51 6.28 3.78
CA MET A 7 10.90 4.89 3.55
C MET A 7 9.71 3.95 3.37
N VAL A 8 8.53 4.33 3.87
CA VAL A 8 7.28 3.57 3.74
C VAL A 8 6.21 4.44 3.10
N GLN A 9 5.35 3.82 2.31
CA GLN A 9 4.15 4.44 1.76
C GLN A 9 2.92 3.69 2.29
N ARG A 10 1.83 4.43 2.47
CA ARG A 10 0.56 3.88 2.93
C ARG A 10 -0.15 3.17 1.79
N SER A 11 -0.70 2.00 2.08
CA SER A 11 -1.59 1.32 1.14
C SER A 11 -2.95 2.01 1.06
N PRO A 12 -3.54 2.12 -0.15
CA PRO A 12 -4.94 2.50 -0.29
C PRO A 12 -5.87 1.42 0.27
N LEU A 13 -5.39 0.18 0.44
CA LEU A 13 -6.16 -0.91 0.99
C LEU A 13 -6.38 -0.69 2.51
N ARG A 14 -7.64 -0.54 2.91
CA ARG A 14 -8.07 -0.55 4.31
C ARG A 14 -9.06 -1.68 4.52
N ARG A 15 -8.78 -2.55 5.49
CA ARG A 15 -9.71 -3.61 5.90
C ARG A 15 -10.07 -3.37 7.37
N GLY A 16 -11.27 -2.84 7.60
CA GLY A 16 -11.69 -2.40 8.93
C GLY A 16 -10.79 -1.28 9.47
N MET A 17 -10.24 -1.47 10.67
CA MET A 17 -9.33 -0.52 11.31
C MET A 17 -7.85 -0.73 10.96
N ALA A 18 -7.51 -1.83 10.28
CA ALA A 18 -6.14 -2.10 9.87
C ALA A 18 -5.74 -1.22 8.68
N THR A 19 -4.59 -0.57 8.81
CA THR A 19 -3.96 0.23 7.77
C THR A 19 -2.65 -0.42 7.40
N TYR A 20 -2.50 -0.77 6.13
CA TYR A 20 -1.31 -1.44 5.65
C TYR A 20 -0.28 -0.43 5.15
N TRP A 21 0.99 -0.78 5.33
CA TRP A 21 2.14 0.02 4.93
C TRP A 21 3.09 -0.88 4.14
N PHE A 22 3.75 -0.33 3.13
CA PHE A 22 4.75 -1.02 2.33
C PHE A 22 6.01 -0.16 2.19
N LEU A 23 7.16 -0.79 1.96
CA LEU A 23 8.40 -0.05 1.76
C LEU A 23 8.36 0.65 0.40
N LYS A 24 8.77 1.92 0.38
CA LYS A 24 8.83 2.72 -0.84
C LYS A 24 9.94 2.14 -1.73
N GLY A 25 9.57 1.66 -2.92
CA GLY A 25 10.49 0.99 -3.85
C GLY A 25 10.25 -0.52 -3.95
N GLU A 26 9.46 -1.11 -3.05
CA GLU A 26 8.85 -2.40 -3.32
C GLU A 26 7.86 -2.21 -4.47
N LYS A 27 8.19 -2.77 -5.63
CA LYS A 27 7.29 -2.81 -6.78
C LYS A 27 6.01 -3.51 -6.31
N GLN A 28 4.89 -2.81 -6.29
CA GLN A 28 3.58 -3.45 -6.10
C GLN A 28 3.37 -4.46 -7.23
N VAL A 29 3.75 -5.71 -6.99
CA VAL A 29 3.43 -6.84 -7.86
C VAL A 29 1.97 -7.15 -7.61
N GLY A 30 1.11 -6.42 -8.32
CA GLY A 30 -0.31 -6.76 -8.50
C GLY A 30 -1.24 -6.27 -7.40
N GLN A 31 -2.09 -5.32 -7.77
CA GLN A 31 -3.53 -5.44 -7.54
C GLN A 31 -4.26 -4.63 -8.63
N ASN A 32 -4.15 -5.12 -9.87
CA ASN A 32 -5.15 -4.76 -10.88
C ASN A 32 -6.37 -5.66 -10.63
N CYS A 33 -7.25 -5.24 -9.72
CA CYS A 33 -8.62 -5.74 -9.73
C CYS A 33 -9.32 -5.06 -10.91
N SER A 34 -9.06 -5.52 -12.13
CA SER A 34 -9.95 -5.27 -13.26
C SER A 34 -11.27 -5.96 -12.92
N SER A 35 -12.19 -5.22 -12.31
CA SER A 35 -13.60 -5.61 -12.29
C SER A 35 -14.09 -5.56 -13.72
N THR A 36 -14.03 -6.69 -14.41
CA THR A 36 -14.75 -6.88 -15.68
C THR A 36 -16.23 -6.94 -15.33
N THR A 37 -16.97 -5.91 -15.72
CA THR A 37 -18.45 -5.88 -15.72
C THR A 37 -19.00 -6.92 -16.68
#